data_AF-A0A8T7FRT5-F1
#
_entry.id   AF-A0A8T7FRT5-F1
#
_cell.length_a   1.000
_cell.length_b   1.000
_cell.length_c   1.000
_cell.angle_alpha   90.00
_cell.angle_beta   90.00
_cell.angle_gamma   90.00
#
_symmetry.space_group_name_H-M   'P 1'
#
loop_
_entity.id
_entity.type
_entity.pdbx_description
1 polymer ?
#
loop_
_entity_poly.entity_id
_entity_poly.type
_entity_poly.pdbx_seq_one_letter_code
_entity_poly.pdbx_strand_id
1 'polypeptide(L)' 'MVGEEAQFVIATHSPILLAFPGAQILQFQDGAIREVKYNELEHVNLTRDFLANPDAFLRYL' A
#
# COMPACT_ATOMS: atom_id res chain seq x y z
N MET A 1 23.46 11.73 -3.08
CA MET A 1 22.13 11.07 -3.13
C MET A 1 21.31 11.41 -1.89
N VAL A 2 21.87 11.39 -0.67
CA VAL A 2 21.33 12.17 0.45
C VAL A 2 22.03 13.53 0.43
N GLY A 3 21.27 14.62 0.21
CA GLY A 3 21.79 15.99 0.19
C GLY A 3 21.35 16.89 -0.98
N GLU A 4 20.60 16.36 -1.96
CA GLU A 4 19.96 17.15 -3.02
C GLU A 4 18.44 16.99 -2.93
N GLU A 5 17.68 18.05 -3.20
CA GLU A 5 16.21 17.99 -3.27
C GLU A 5 15.79 16.97 -4.34
N ALA A 6 15.45 15.76 -3.88
CA ALA A 6 15.10 14.65 -4.75
C ALA A 6 13.65 14.22 -4.52
N GLN A 7 12.96 13.90 -5.61
CA GLN A 7 11.64 13.29 -5.59
C GLN A 7 11.76 11.85 -6.12
N PHE A 8 11.07 10.92 -5.46
CA PHE A 8 11.07 9.51 -5.84
C PHE A 8 9.67 9.10 -6.30
N VAL A 9 9.62 8.38 -7.43
CA VAL A 9 8.41 7.70 -7.89
C VAL A 9 8.67 6.20 -7.76
N ILE A 10 7.85 5.52 -6.96
CA ILE A 10 8.01 4.09 -6.65
C ILE A 10 6.72 3.36 -7.03
N ALA A 11 6.81 2.43 -7.97
CA ALA A 11 5.72 1.50 -8.27
C ALA A 11 5.86 0.26 -7.37
N THR A 12 4.92 0.06 -6.45
CA THR A 12 4.98 -1.04 -5.49
C THR A 12 3.60 -1.48 -5.03
N HIS A 13 3.47 -2.76 -4.67
CA HIS A 13 2.33 -3.31 -3.94
C HIS A 13 2.64 -3.55 -2.46
N SER A 14 3.87 -3.25 -2.00
CA SER A 14 4.28 -3.48 -0.62
C SER A 14 3.54 -2.52 0.32
N PRO A 15 2.70 -3.01 1.25
CA PRO A 15 2.03 -2.16 2.24
C PRO A 15 3.03 -1.36 3.09
N ILE A 16 4.21 -1.93 3.35
CA ILE A 16 5.25 -1.28 4.15
C ILE A 16 5.75 -0.01 3.47
N LEU A 17 6.00 -0.04 2.16
CA LEU A 17 6.47 1.14 1.43
C LEU A 17 5.34 2.15 1.20
N LEU A 18 4.10 1.67 0.99
CA LEU A 18 2.92 2.52 0.84
C LEU A 18 2.57 3.28 2.13
N ALA A 19 3.02 2.80 3.29
CA ALA A 19 2.86 3.47 4.58
C ALA A 19 3.89 4.59 4.83
N PHE A 20 4.74 4.94 3.85
CA PHE A 20 5.76 5.96 4.03
C PHE A 20 5.13 7.31 4.41
N PRO A 21 5.59 7.97 5.50
CA PRO A 21 4.97 9.20 5.98
C PRO A 21 4.96 10.31 4.92
N GLY A 22 3.79 10.91 4.68
CA GLY A 22 3.63 12.00 3.72
C GLY A 22 3.70 11.57 2.25
N ALA A 23 3.74 10.27 1.95
CA ALA A 23 3.69 9.80 0.57
C ALA A 23 2.32 10.10 -0.07
N GLN A 24 2.35 10.61 -1.29
CA GLN A 24 1.18 10.62 -2.16
C GLN A 24 1.04 9.23 -2.79
N ILE A 25 -0.13 8.61 -2.61
CA ILE A 25 -0.39 7.26 -3.14
C ILE A 25 -1.28 7.39 -4.36
N LEU A 26 -0.77 6.93 -5.50
CA LEU A 26 -1.49 6.90 -6.77
C LEU A 26 -1.83 5.46 -7.15
N GLN A 27 -3.12 5.20 -7.34
CA GLN A 27 -3.63 3.91 -7.78
C GLN A 27 -3.99 3.96 -9.27
N PHE A 28 -3.55 2.94 -9.99
CA PHE A 28 -3.94 2.69 -11.37
C PHE A 28 -5.15 1.77 -11.35
N GLN A 29 -6.31 2.27 -11.76
CA GLN A 29 -7.56 1.50 -11.76
C GLN A 29 -8.45 1.97 -12.92
N ASP A 30 -9.04 1.02 -13.65
CA ASP A 30 -9.98 1.27 -14.75
C ASP A 30 -9.44 2.22 -15.84
N GLY A 31 -8.14 2.13 -16.13
CA GLY A 31 -7.47 3.00 -17.10
C GLY A 31 -7.26 4.44 -16.65
N ALA A 32 -7.53 4.76 -15.38
CA ALA A 32 -7.30 6.06 -14.77
C ALA A 32 -6.28 5.97 -13.62
N ILE A 33 -5.64 7.09 -13.33
CA ILE A 33 -4.80 7.27 -12.13
C ILE A 33 -5.60 8.11 -11.14
N ARG A 34 -5.72 7.61 -9.90
CA ARG A 34 -6.42 8.31 -8.82
C ARG A 34 -5.55 8.35 -7.58
N GLU A 35 -5.61 9.46 -6.87
CA GLU A 35 -5.03 9.53 -5.53
C GLU A 35 -5.95 8.81 -4.55
N VAL A 36 -5.35 7.99 -3.68
CA VAL A 36 -6.07 7.19 -2.68
C VAL A 36 -5.35 7.26 -1.35
N LYS A 37 -6.06 7.01 -0.25
CA LYS A 37 -5.45 6.88 1.08
C LYS A 37 -4.94 5.47 1.28
N TYR A 38 -3.92 5.33 2.12
CA TYR A 38 -3.34 4.03 2.49
C TYR A 38 -4.40 3.00 2.93
N ASN A 39 -5.37 3.43 3.76
CA ASN A 39 -6.42 2.55 4.28
C ASN A 39 -7.55 2.23 3.28
N GLU A 40 -7.57 2.86 2.11
CA GLU A 40 -8.53 2.58 1.04
C GLU A 40 -8.04 1.44 0.12
N LEU A 41 -6.76 1.09 0.20
CA LEU A 41 -6.16 0.02 -0.59
C LEU A 41 -6.59 -1.37 -0.07
N GLU A 42 -7.16 -2.18 -0.95
CA GLU A 42 -7.64 -3.52 -0.63
C GLU A 42 -6.53 -4.42 -0.05
N HIS A 43 -5.37 -4.49 -0.70
CA HIS A 43 -4.26 -5.33 -0.27
C HIS A 43 -3.65 -4.88 1.07
N VAL A 44 -3.75 -3.59 1.41
CA VAL A 44 -3.37 -3.09 2.74
C VAL A 44 -4.34 -3.64 3.79
N ASN A 45 -5.64 -3.54 3.53
CA ASN A 45 -6.67 -4.04 4.43
C ASN A 45 -6.57 -5.55 4.61
N LEU A 46 -6.46 -6.31 3.51
CA LEU A 46 -6.29 -7.76 3.54
C LEU A 46 -5.06 -8.17 4.35
N THR A 47 -3.91 -7.52 4.11
CA THR A 47 -2.67 -7.82 4.83
C THR A 47 -2.81 -7.53 6.32
N ARG A 48 -3.42 -6.39 6.68
CA ARG A 48 -3.67 -6.04 8.08
C ARG A 48 -4.57 -7.07 8.76
N ASP A 49 -5.65 -7.47 8.11
CA ASP A 49 -6.64 -8.39 8.68
C ASP A 49 -6.03 -9.79 8.82
N PHE A 50 -5.22 -10.24 7.85
CA PHE A 50 -4.45 -11.48 7.95
C PHE A 50 -3.47 -11.44 9.13
N LEU A 51 -2.69 -10.37 9.29
CA LEU A 51 -1.74 -10.23 10.40
C LEU A 51 -2.45 -10.16 11.76
N ALA A 52 -3.67 -9.64 11.82
CA ALA A 52 -4.46 -9.57 13.04
C ALA A 52 -5.02 -10.93 13.48
N ASN A 53 -5.37 -11.81 12.54
CA ASN A 53 -5.90 -13.14 12.85
C ASN A 53 -5.59 -14.15 11.73
N PRO A 54 -4.36 -14.68 11.64
CA PRO A 54 -3.97 -15.62 10.58
C PRO A 54 -4.84 -16.89 10.58
N ASP A 55 -5.19 -17.40 11.76
CA ASP A 55 -6.00 -18.61 11.91
C ASP A 55 -7.39 -18.48 11.29
N ALA A 56 -7.98 -17.28 11.25
CA ALA A 56 -9.27 -17.05 10.57
C ALA A 56 -9.19 -17.28 9.05
N PHE A 57 -8.04 -16.99 8.44
CA PHE A 57 -7.81 -17.17 7.01
C PHE A 57 -7.40 -18.60 6.67
N LEU A 58 -6.60 -19.24 7.53
CA LEU A 58 -6.10 -20.59 7.32
C LEU A 58 -7.13 -21.69 7.65
N ARG A 59 -8.22 -21.35 8.34
CA ARG A 59 -9.30 -22.29 8.72
C ARG A 59 -10.01 -22.99 7.55
N TYR A 60 -9.81 -22.52 6.32
CA TYR A 60 -10.42 -23.07 5.10
C TYR A 60 -9.40 -23.75 4.16
N LEU A 61 -8.15 -23.91 4.60
CA LEU A 61 -7.10 -24.69 3.92
C LEU A 61 -6.98 -26.07 4.56
#